data_AF-F0BJF7-F1
#
_entry.id   AF-F0BJF7-F1
#
_cell.length_a   1.000
_cell.length_b   1.000
_cell.length_c   1.000
_cell.angle_alpha   90.00
_cell.angle_beta   90.00
_cell.angle_gamma   90.00
#
_symmetry.space_group_name_H-M   'P 1'
#
loop_
_entity.id
_entity.type
_entity.pdbx_description
1 polymer ?
#
loop_
_entity_poly.entity_id
_entity_poly.type
_entity_poly.pdbx_seq_one_letter_code
_entity_poly.pdbx_strand_id
1 'polypeptide(L)'
;MSRLTDQELRATLYFAVCVSSESGYAAYRLEVAGDNLRTPLLEPADNSGYTIGTIQTDLGQHYQPNVPNGENVPRDLVNAYQQWANGQQEDLVLSQQQVDQTIADLGRNGRAIRADAGRPLDAEVKSRLDTFLSSNEGISWVHQRDVVQIDKLMDRAIAPLQRSELYQNASLDDQVKLATMVGKAYNQNETRTTPMIRSIEANQYHSLADVSAAIDDLNPRATGRGDYLEAGRDKALEGADVVNALRNADSRSPLAAAWTNVVANPLVDPTTLNAPQAGQNLAHEYHAVKNLFLHYNRAEEFVSALDRGATYQNASTDRADPMRFNGAGFYAAGNDLVTWNKTG
;
A
#
# COMPACT_ATOMS: atom_id res chain seq x y z
N MET A 1 28.81 7.07 8.43
CA MET A 1 28.12 6.44 7.30
C MET A 1 26.76 7.12 7.14
N SER A 2 26.27 7.28 5.91
CA SER A 2 24.96 7.89 5.68
C SER A 2 23.85 6.86 5.94
N ARG A 3 22.73 7.29 6.52
CA ARG A 3 21.59 6.43 6.86
C ARG A 3 20.30 7.14 6.49
N LEU A 4 19.33 6.40 5.97
CA LEU A 4 17.97 6.92 5.77
C LEU A 4 17.36 7.35 7.10
N THR A 5 16.70 8.50 7.08
CA THR A 5 15.89 8.98 8.20
C THR A 5 14.65 8.10 8.39
N ASP A 6 14.03 8.17 9.57
CA ASP A 6 12.76 7.48 9.82
C ASP A 6 11.65 7.94 8.87
N GLN A 7 11.67 9.20 8.45
CA GLN A 7 10.74 9.74 7.47
C GLN A 7 10.96 9.13 6.08
N GLU A 8 12.21 9.04 5.62
CA GLU A 8 12.53 8.36 4.35
C GLU A 8 12.14 6.87 4.37
N LEU A 9 12.29 6.19 5.52
CA LEU A 9 11.88 4.81 5.68
C LEU A 9 10.37 4.64 5.69
N ARG A 10 9.64 5.53 6.37
CA ARG A 10 8.17 5.56 6.32
C ARG A 10 7.65 5.85 4.92
N ALA A 11 8.28 6.78 4.19
CA ALA A 11 7.98 7.05 2.79
C ALA A 11 8.24 5.81 1.93
N THR A 12 9.38 5.14 2.13
CA THR A 12 9.73 3.90 1.42
C THR A 12 8.68 2.81 1.66
N LEU A 13 8.32 2.55 2.92
CA LEU A 13 7.28 1.57 3.25
C LEU A 13 5.92 1.96 2.65
N TYR A 14 5.47 3.20 2.84
CA TYR A 14 4.16 3.63 2.34
C TYR A 14 4.08 3.55 0.81
N PHE A 15 5.06 4.05 0.09
CA PHE A 15 4.98 4.13 -1.36
C PHE A 15 5.42 2.84 -2.07
N ALA A 16 6.59 2.29 -1.73
CA ALA A 16 7.11 1.10 -2.42
C ALA A 16 6.39 -0.19 -1.97
N VAL A 17 6.19 -0.37 -0.66
CA VAL A 17 5.48 -1.57 -0.17
C VAL A 17 3.99 -1.42 -0.39
N CYS A 18 3.36 -0.32 0.00
CA CYS A 18 1.89 -0.24 -0.01
C CYS A 18 1.35 0.19 -1.38
N VAL A 19 1.66 1.40 -1.85
CA VAL A 19 1.07 1.95 -3.09
C VAL A 19 1.41 1.12 -4.33
N SER A 20 2.68 0.78 -4.55
CA SER A 20 3.09 0.03 -5.74
C SER A 20 2.64 -1.42 -5.70
N SER A 21 2.76 -2.09 -4.55
CA SER A 21 2.64 -3.55 -4.51
C SER A 21 1.26 -4.07 -4.08
N GLU A 22 0.52 -3.34 -3.23
CA GLU A 22 -0.74 -3.81 -2.63
C GLU A 22 -1.98 -3.21 -3.35
N SER A 23 -2.46 -2.04 -2.91
CA SER A 23 -3.82 -1.58 -3.19
C SER A 23 -3.99 -0.88 -4.54
N GLY A 24 -2.93 -0.30 -5.09
CA GLY A 24 -3.01 0.62 -6.22
C GLY A 24 -4.12 1.67 -6.03
N TYR A 25 -5.16 1.62 -6.88
CA TYR A 25 -6.31 2.55 -6.87
C TYR A 25 -7.45 2.14 -5.90
N ALA A 26 -7.38 0.99 -5.24
CA ALA A 26 -8.50 0.38 -4.51
C ALA A 26 -8.45 0.58 -2.98
N ALA A 27 -7.63 1.49 -2.46
CA ALA A 27 -7.41 1.64 -1.01
C ALA A 27 -8.68 1.93 -0.21
N TYR A 28 -9.67 2.62 -0.78
CA TYR A 28 -10.86 3.12 -0.08
C TYR A 28 -12.16 2.40 -0.48
N ARG A 29 -12.06 1.09 -0.72
CA ARG A 29 -13.22 0.23 -1.00
C ARG A 29 -12.96 -1.18 -0.50
N LEU A 30 -14.02 -1.93 -0.22
CA LEU A 30 -13.91 -3.34 0.15
C LEU A 30 -13.60 -4.19 -1.07
N GLU A 31 -12.49 -4.92 -1.00
CA GLU A 31 -12.05 -5.90 -1.99
C GLU A 31 -11.76 -7.24 -1.34
N VAL A 32 -11.69 -8.31 -2.11
CA VAL A 32 -11.08 -9.57 -1.67
C VAL A 32 -9.80 -9.76 -2.46
N ALA A 33 -8.67 -9.92 -1.76
CA ALA A 33 -7.38 -9.97 -2.43
C ALA A 33 -7.28 -11.19 -3.36
N GLY A 34 -6.94 -10.91 -4.63
CA GLY A 34 -6.80 -11.93 -5.67
C GLY A 34 -8.10 -12.59 -6.14
N ASP A 35 -9.26 -11.97 -5.85
CA ASP A 35 -10.57 -12.49 -6.25
C ASP A 35 -10.77 -12.50 -7.77
N ASN A 36 -11.55 -13.48 -8.24
CA ASN A 36 -11.96 -13.60 -9.63
C ASN A 36 -13.29 -12.87 -9.87
N LEU A 37 -13.17 -11.58 -10.17
CA LEU A 37 -14.31 -10.68 -10.42
C LEU A 37 -15.20 -11.05 -11.63
N ARG A 38 -14.87 -12.13 -12.37
CA ARG A 38 -15.71 -12.64 -13.47
C ARG A 38 -16.85 -13.52 -12.97
N THR A 39 -16.86 -13.88 -11.69
CA THR A 39 -17.91 -14.70 -11.09
C THR A 39 -18.65 -13.91 -10.01
N PRO A 40 -19.91 -14.26 -9.69
CA PRO A 40 -20.64 -13.65 -8.58
C PRO A 40 -20.21 -14.20 -7.21
N LEU A 41 -19.35 -15.21 -7.17
CA LEU A 41 -18.82 -15.81 -5.94
C LEU A 41 -17.43 -15.26 -5.66
N LEU A 42 -17.09 -15.19 -4.37
CA LEU A 42 -15.74 -14.91 -3.94
C LEU A 42 -14.85 -16.13 -4.16
N GLU A 43 -13.80 -15.95 -4.94
CA GLU A 43 -12.72 -16.91 -5.20
C GLU A 43 -11.39 -16.34 -4.66
N PRO A 44 -11.19 -16.31 -3.32
CA PRO A 44 -10.03 -15.67 -2.71
C PRO A 44 -8.72 -16.37 -3.10
N ALA A 45 -7.69 -15.58 -3.35
CA ALA A 45 -6.32 -16.09 -3.41
C ALA A 45 -5.86 -16.50 -2.01
N ASP A 46 -5.34 -17.74 -1.89
CA ASP A 46 -4.85 -18.30 -0.62
C ASP A 46 -5.80 -18.05 0.55
N ASN A 47 -5.31 -17.60 1.71
CA ASN A 47 -6.14 -17.39 2.90
C ASN A 47 -6.69 -15.96 3.02
N SER A 48 -6.68 -15.18 1.94
CA SER A 48 -7.09 -13.78 2.01
C SER A 48 -8.59 -13.60 2.19
N GLY A 49 -8.97 -12.65 3.03
CA GLY A 49 -10.36 -12.23 3.26
C GLY A 49 -10.70 -10.92 2.55
N TYR A 50 -11.73 -10.24 3.06
CA TYR A 50 -11.97 -8.84 2.70
C TYR A 50 -10.80 -7.97 3.16
N THR A 51 -10.40 -7.02 2.33
CA THR A 51 -9.26 -6.14 2.55
C THR A 51 -9.60 -4.69 2.24
N ILE A 52 -8.89 -3.77 2.89
CA ILE A 52 -8.99 -2.31 2.73
C ILE A 52 -7.62 -1.65 2.90
N GLY A 53 -7.51 -0.39 2.54
CA GLY A 53 -6.34 0.45 2.83
C GLY A 53 -5.21 0.28 1.84
N THR A 54 -4.27 1.22 1.92
CA THR A 54 -3.12 1.28 1.03
C THR A 54 -2.19 0.10 1.27
N ILE A 55 -2.04 -0.30 2.54
CA ILE A 55 -1.24 -1.46 2.94
C ILE A 55 -1.99 -2.79 2.81
N GLN A 56 -3.26 -2.75 2.39
CA GLN A 56 -4.16 -3.89 2.23
C GLN A 56 -4.32 -4.72 3.52
N THR A 57 -4.89 -4.08 4.54
CA THR A 57 -5.27 -4.74 5.80
C THR A 57 -6.29 -5.84 5.53
N ASP A 58 -5.92 -7.10 5.75
CA ASP A 58 -6.80 -8.26 5.62
C ASP A 58 -7.67 -8.44 6.86
N LEU A 59 -8.94 -8.07 6.74
CA LEU A 59 -9.89 -8.07 7.85
C LEU A 59 -10.03 -9.44 8.52
N GLY A 60 -9.90 -10.53 7.76
CA GLY A 60 -10.00 -11.90 8.28
C GLY A 60 -8.73 -12.35 9.04
N GLN A 61 -7.56 -11.83 8.68
CA GLN A 61 -6.32 -12.07 9.43
C GLN A 61 -6.25 -11.25 10.71
N HIS A 62 -6.89 -10.07 10.70
CA HIS A 62 -7.03 -9.18 11.85
C HIS A 62 -8.38 -9.37 12.60
N TYR A 63 -8.94 -10.58 12.53
CA TYR A 63 -10.16 -10.99 13.24
C TYR A 63 -9.86 -12.05 14.30
N GLN A 64 -9.67 -11.60 15.53
CA GLN A 64 -9.32 -12.42 16.69
C GLN A 64 -10.25 -12.12 17.88
N PRO A 65 -11.58 -12.18 17.71
CA PRO A 65 -12.56 -11.74 18.72
C PRO A 65 -12.50 -12.54 20.03
N ASN A 66 -11.93 -13.75 19.99
CA ASN A 66 -11.84 -14.66 21.13
C ASN A 66 -10.45 -14.64 21.80
N VAL A 67 -9.51 -13.86 21.29
CA VAL A 67 -8.17 -13.71 21.88
C VAL A 67 -8.19 -12.48 22.80
N PRO A 68 -7.77 -12.59 24.08
CA PRO A 68 -7.64 -11.42 24.94
C PRO A 68 -6.68 -10.39 24.33
N ASN A 69 -7.16 -9.15 24.15
CA ASN A 69 -6.47 -8.08 23.43
C ASN A 69 -6.15 -8.41 21.95
N GLY A 70 -6.83 -9.40 21.39
CA GLY A 70 -6.77 -9.71 19.97
C GLY A 70 -7.42 -8.61 19.14
N GLU A 71 -6.94 -8.47 17.92
CA GLU A 71 -7.49 -7.48 16.99
C GLU A 71 -8.91 -7.85 16.56
N ASN A 72 -9.77 -6.86 16.33
CA ASN A 72 -11.11 -7.08 15.79
C ASN A 72 -11.45 -5.98 14.78
N VAL A 73 -10.63 -5.90 13.75
CA VAL A 73 -10.74 -4.89 12.70
C VAL A 73 -12.09 -4.91 11.98
N PRO A 74 -12.73 -6.06 11.70
CA PRO A 74 -14.10 -6.10 11.22
C PRO A 74 -15.09 -5.31 12.09
N ARG A 75 -15.03 -5.50 13.41
CA ARG A 75 -15.88 -4.77 14.35
C ARG A 75 -15.55 -3.29 14.38
N ASP A 76 -14.27 -2.93 14.37
CA ASP A 76 -13.86 -1.52 14.38
C ASP A 76 -14.35 -0.78 13.13
N LEU A 77 -14.28 -1.42 11.95
CA LEU A 77 -14.81 -0.87 10.70
C LEU A 77 -16.32 -0.65 10.78
N VAL A 78 -17.06 -1.67 11.22
CA VAL A 78 -18.53 -1.58 11.33
C VAL A 78 -18.94 -0.53 12.37
N ASN A 79 -18.20 -0.39 13.47
CA ASN A 79 -18.44 0.65 14.47
C ASN A 79 -18.19 2.06 13.91
N ALA A 80 -17.08 2.26 13.18
CA ALA A 80 -16.78 3.54 12.54
C ALA A 80 -17.85 3.92 11.51
N TYR A 81 -18.25 2.95 10.69
CA TYR A 81 -19.37 3.10 9.76
C TYR A 81 -20.66 3.50 10.49
N GLN A 82 -21.03 2.80 11.57
CA GLN A 82 -22.25 3.07 12.33
C GLN A 82 -22.25 4.49 12.92
N GLN A 83 -21.12 4.93 13.47
CA GLN A 83 -20.97 6.29 13.99
C GLN A 83 -21.16 7.34 12.90
N TRP A 84 -20.53 7.14 11.74
CA TRP A 84 -20.71 8.01 10.58
C TRP A 84 -22.16 8.00 10.09
N ALA A 85 -22.77 6.84 9.89
CA ALA A 85 -24.14 6.70 9.40
C ALA A 85 -25.16 7.42 10.28
N ASN A 86 -25.03 7.29 11.61
CA ASN A 86 -25.87 8.00 12.59
C ASN A 86 -25.76 9.54 12.46
N GLY A 87 -24.61 10.06 12.02
CA GLY A 87 -24.39 11.49 11.78
C GLY A 87 -24.87 11.98 10.41
N GLN A 88 -25.22 11.08 9.48
CA GLN A 88 -25.69 11.44 8.13
C GLN A 88 -27.21 11.35 8.02
N GLN A 89 -27.77 10.12 8.03
CA GLN A 89 -29.19 9.82 7.86
C GLN A 89 -29.53 8.48 8.55
N GLU A 90 -30.69 8.40 9.21
CA GLU A 90 -31.10 7.22 9.98
C GLU A 90 -31.26 5.94 9.14
N ASP A 91 -31.62 6.06 7.86
CA ASP A 91 -31.85 4.94 6.94
C ASP A 91 -30.56 4.19 6.54
N LEU A 92 -29.41 4.85 6.68
CA LEU A 92 -28.10 4.22 6.49
C LEU A 92 -27.76 3.26 7.64
N VAL A 93 -28.20 3.54 8.87
CA VAL A 93 -27.87 2.78 10.07
C VAL A 93 -28.31 1.31 9.93
N LEU A 94 -27.37 0.38 10.04
CA LEU A 94 -27.69 -1.05 10.03
C LEU A 94 -28.35 -1.46 11.35
N SER A 95 -29.32 -2.37 11.27
CA SER A 95 -29.86 -3.07 12.44
C SER A 95 -28.78 -3.90 13.15
N GLN A 96 -29.01 -4.24 14.43
CA GLN A 96 -28.05 -5.06 15.19
C GLN A 96 -27.77 -6.41 14.51
N GLN A 97 -28.78 -7.05 13.93
CA GLN A 97 -28.60 -8.30 13.20
C GLN A 97 -27.69 -8.13 11.97
N GLN A 98 -27.86 -7.03 11.23
CA GLN A 98 -27.00 -6.71 10.10
C GLN A 98 -25.57 -6.38 10.57
N VAL A 99 -25.40 -5.66 11.69
CA VAL A 99 -24.08 -5.40 12.29
C VAL A 99 -23.37 -6.72 12.61
N ASP A 100 -24.02 -7.63 13.34
CA ASP A 100 -23.40 -8.89 13.75
C ASP A 100 -23.04 -9.76 12.55
N GLN A 101 -23.93 -9.84 11.55
CA GLN A 101 -23.68 -10.57 10.31
C GLN A 101 -22.53 -9.95 9.50
N THR A 102 -22.47 -8.63 9.42
CA THR A 102 -21.42 -7.90 8.68
C THR A 102 -20.05 -8.13 9.31
N ILE A 103 -19.95 -8.06 10.64
CA ILE A 103 -18.71 -8.33 11.35
C ILE A 103 -18.24 -9.76 11.09
N ALA A 104 -19.15 -10.73 11.18
CA ALA A 104 -18.84 -12.12 10.89
C ALA A 104 -18.39 -12.32 9.44
N ASP A 105 -19.07 -11.69 8.48
CA ASP A 105 -18.78 -11.82 7.05
C ASP A 105 -17.43 -11.22 6.67
N LEU A 106 -17.11 -10.04 7.19
CA LEU A 106 -15.83 -9.35 7.00
C LEU A 106 -14.67 -10.09 7.70
N GLY A 107 -14.95 -10.76 8.82
CA GLY A 107 -13.98 -11.56 9.57
C GLY A 107 -13.64 -12.91 8.94
N ARG A 108 -14.26 -13.29 7.80
CA ARG A 108 -13.94 -14.54 7.11
C ARG A 108 -12.61 -14.39 6.36
N ASN A 109 -11.67 -15.27 6.67
CA ASN A 109 -10.48 -15.48 5.84
C ASN A 109 -10.80 -16.37 4.62
N GLY A 110 -9.84 -16.53 3.70
CA GLY A 110 -10.06 -17.24 2.45
C GLY A 110 -10.51 -18.70 2.63
N ARG A 111 -10.07 -19.39 3.69
CA ARG A 111 -10.57 -20.73 4.04
C ARG A 111 -12.04 -20.69 4.46
N ALA A 112 -12.43 -19.75 5.32
CA ALA A 112 -13.81 -19.60 5.78
C ALA A 112 -14.74 -19.20 4.61
N ILE A 113 -14.30 -18.31 3.72
CA ILE A 113 -15.03 -17.94 2.50
C ILE A 113 -15.29 -19.17 1.63
N ARG A 114 -14.26 -19.99 1.37
CA ARG A 114 -14.42 -21.24 0.58
C ARG A 114 -15.33 -22.27 1.26
N ALA A 115 -15.25 -22.39 2.58
CA ALA A 115 -16.14 -23.27 3.35
C ALA A 115 -17.61 -22.81 3.27
N ASP A 116 -17.85 -21.51 3.12
CA ASP A 116 -19.15 -20.88 2.91
C ASP A 116 -19.49 -20.70 1.41
N ALA A 117 -18.98 -21.61 0.57
CA ALA A 117 -19.22 -21.67 -0.88
C ALA A 117 -18.97 -20.36 -1.64
N GLY A 118 -18.05 -19.52 -1.16
CA GLY A 118 -17.71 -18.25 -1.81
C GLY A 118 -18.78 -17.17 -1.65
N ARG A 119 -19.69 -17.28 -0.68
CA ARG A 119 -20.77 -16.30 -0.49
C ARG A 119 -20.22 -14.88 -0.24
N PRO A 120 -20.59 -13.86 -1.03
CA PRO A 120 -20.18 -12.48 -0.79
C PRO A 120 -20.91 -11.88 0.43
N LEU A 121 -20.40 -10.73 0.89
CA LEU A 121 -21.15 -9.83 1.78
C LEU A 121 -22.46 -9.43 1.10
N ASP A 122 -23.51 -9.18 1.89
CA ASP A 122 -24.76 -8.60 1.37
C ASP A 122 -24.47 -7.34 0.54
N ALA A 123 -25.07 -7.27 -0.66
CA ALA A 123 -24.73 -6.26 -1.65
C ALA A 123 -25.13 -4.84 -1.21
N GLU A 124 -26.24 -4.71 -0.50
CA GLU A 124 -26.71 -3.42 0.02
C GLU A 124 -25.80 -2.95 1.16
N VAL A 125 -25.47 -3.84 2.10
CA VAL A 125 -24.51 -3.56 3.17
C VAL A 125 -23.15 -3.18 2.59
N LYS A 126 -22.64 -3.93 1.59
CA LYS A 126 -21.37 -3.61 0.93
C LYS A 126 -21.40 -2.22 0.31
N SER A 127 -22.46 -1.89 -0.43
CA SER A 127 -22.64 -0.56 -1.05
C SER A 127 -22.59 0.56 -0.01
N ARG A 128 -23.24 0.36 1.15
CA ARG A 128 -23.23 1.33 2.25
C ARG A 128 -21.83 1.48 2.88
N LEU A 129 -21.11 0.38 3.08
CA LEU A 129 -19.72 0.42 3.58
C LEU A 129 -18.77 1.09 2.58
N ASP A 130 -18.88 0.78 1.29
CA ASP A 130 -18.09 1.45 0.25
C ASP A 130 -18.41 2.96 0.19
N THR A 131 -19.67 3.34 0.42
CA THR A 131 -20.06 4.76 0.54
C THR A 131 -19.32 5.44 1.69
N PHE A 132 -19.30 4.83 2.88
CA PHE A 132 -18.52 5.33 4.01
C PHE A 132 -17.03 5.40 3.69
N LEU A 133 -16.44 4.33 3.14
CA LEU A 133 -15.02 4.28 2.81
C LEU A 133 -14.61 5.37 1.80
N SER A 134 -15.54 5.80 0.93
CA SER A 134 -15.34 6.92 0.01
C SER A 134 -15.53 8.31 0.62
N SER A 135 -16.07 8.42 1.85
CA SER A 135 -16.22 9.69 2.56
C SER A 135 -14.89 10.16 3.17
N ASN A 136 -14.78 11.43 3.56
CA ASN A 136 -13.58 11.92 4.25
C ASN A 136 -13.33 11.18 5.57
N GLU A 137 -14.37 10.89 6.33
CA GLU A 137 -14.26 10.13 7.58
C GLU A 137 -13.78 8.70 7.33
N GLY A 138 -14.28 8.02 6.29
CA GLY A 138 -13.82 6.69 5.93
C GLY A 138 -12.39 6.68 5.40
N ILE A 139 -12.03 7.63 4.53
CA ILE A 139 -10.65 7.79 4.02
C ILE A 139 -9.68 8.02 5.18
N SER A 140 -10.00 8.93 6.11
CA SER A 140 -9.17 9.21 7.28
C SER A 140 -9.06 7.98 8.19
N TRP A 141 -10.17 7.26 8.43
CA TRP A 141 -10.17 6.04 9.23
C TRP A 141 -9.29 4.94 8.63
N VAL A 142 -9.39 4.71 7.31
CA VAL A 142 -8.54 3.77 6.58
C VAL A 142 -7.07 4.19 6.67
N HIS A 143 -6.78 5.47 6.44
CA HIS A 143 -5.42 6.00 6.50
C HIS A 143 -4.79 5.84 7.88
N GLN A 144 -5.55 6.04 8.96
CA GLN A 144 -5.07 5.78 10.33
C GLN A 144 -4.66 4.31 10.54
N ARG A 145 -5.33 3.36 9.86
CA ARG A 145 -4.89 1.95 9.87
C ARG A 145 -3.58 1.75 9.12
N ASP A 146 -3.44 2.36 7.95
CA ASP A 146 -2.18 2.34 7.18
C ASP A 146 -1.03 2.88 8.06
N VAL A 147 -1.24 3.97 8.80
CA VAL A 147 -0.26 4.55 9.74
C VAL A 147 0.13 3.55 10.84
N VAL A 148 -0.84 2.94 11.51
CA VAL A 148 -0.59 1.97 12.60
C VAL A 148 0.21 0.77 12.09
N GLN A 149 -0.11 0.27 10.89
CA GLN A 149 0.61 -0.85 10.30
C GLN A 149 2.05 -0.46 9.90
N ILE A 150 2.26 0.76 9.41
CA ILE A 150 3.61 1.27 9.12
C ILE A 150 4.42 1.46 10.41
N ASP A 151 3.81 1.95 11.49
CA ASP A 151 4.45 2.02 12.80
C ASP A 151 4.89 0.63 13.27
N LYS A 152 4.02 -0.38 13.09
CA LYS A 152 4.34 -1.78 13.39
C LYS A 152 5.50 -2.30 12.55
N LEU A 153 5.53 -2.02 11.24
CA LEU A 153 6.66 -2.37 10.37
C LEU A 153 7.96 -1.69 10.80
N MET A 154 7.89 -0.39 11.13
CA MET A 154 9.04 0.37 11.62
C MET A 154 9.64 -0.26 12.88
N ASP A 155 8.80 -0.64 13.85
CA ASP A 155 9.23 -1.26 15.10
C ASP A 155 9.73 -2.70 14.91
N ARG A 156 8.95 -3.54 14.24
CA ARG A 156 9.13 -5.00 14.25
C ARG A 156 10.03 -5.53 13.16
N ALA A 157 10.17 -4.80 12.05
CA ALA A 157 10.92 -5.25 10.88
C ALA A 157 12.09 -4.32 10.58
N ILE A 158 11.87 -3.00 10.56
CA ILE A 158 12.89 -2.02 10.18
C ILE A 158 13.87 -1.75 11.31
N ALA A 159 13.43 -1.61 12.57
CA ALA A 159 14.36 -1.35 13.66
C ALA A 159 15.42 -2.47 13.84
N PRO A 160 15.06 -3.77 13.78
CA PRO A 160 16.06 -4.85 13.74
C PRO A 160 16.99 -4.78 12.52
N LEU A 161 16.44 -4.50 11.32
CA LEU A 161 17.23 -4.33 10.11
C LEU A 161 18.26 -3.21 10.27
N GLN A 162 17.85 -2.05 10.78
CA GLN A 162 18.73 -0.89 10.98
C GLN A 162 19.86 -1.14 12.00
N ARG A 163 19.68 -2.11 12.92
CA ARG A 163 20.72 -2.54 13.86
C ARG A 163 21.75 -3.49 13.25
N SER A 164 21.42 -4.14 12.13
CA SER A 164 22.33 -5.08 11.47
C SER A 164 23.50 -4.38 10.77
N GLU A 165 24.64 -5.09 10.70
CA GLU A 165 25.82 -4.67 9.94
C GLU A 165 25.52 -4.59 8.44
N LEU A 166 24.67 -5.50 7.93
CA LEU A 166 24.20 -5.49 6.55
C LEU A 166 23.64 -4.12 6.17
N TYR A 167 22.72 -3.60 6.97
CA TYR A 167 22.09 -2.31 6.70
C TYR A 167 23.04 -1.13 6.93
N GLN A 168 23.83 -1.16 8.00
CA GLN A 168 24.73 -0.05 8.34
C GLN A 168 25.84 0.14 7.31
N ASN A 169 26.29 -0.93 6.67
CA ASN A 169 27.33 -0.91 5.64
C ASN A 169 26.77 -0.75 4.22
N ALA A 170 25.45 -0.81 4.04
CA ALA A 170 24.79 -0.68 2.74
C ALA A 170 24.82 0.77 2.22
N SER A 171 24.82 0.92 0.90
CA SER A 171 24.54 2.21 0.26
C SER A 171 23.13 2.68 0.60
N LEU A 172 22.82 3.98 0.44
CA LEU A 172 21.45 4.46 0.71
C LEU A 172 20.41 3.79 -0.20
N ASP A 173 20.78 3.48 -1.44
CA ASP A 173 19.89 2.83 -2.39
C ASP A 173 19.64 1.36 -2.03
N ASP A 174 20.67 0.69 -1.51
CA ASP A 174 20.53 -0.66 -0.94
C ASP A 174 19.76 -0.64 0.38
N GLN A 175 19.88 0.42 1.20
CA GLN A 175 19.07 0.60 2.40
C GLN A 175 17.57 0.71 2.05
N VAL A 176 17.22 1.41 0.96
CA VAL A 176 15.84 1.43 0.43
C VAL A 176 15.39 0.04 0.03
N LYS A 177 16.21 -0.71 -0.74
CA LYS A 177 15.87 -2.07 -1.18
C LYS A 177 15.71 -3.05 -0.01
N LEU A 178 16.63 -3.03 0.96
CA LEU A 178 16.55 -3.85 2.17
C LEU A 178 15.28 -3.54 2.97
N ALA A 179 14.99 -2.26 3.21
CA ALA A 179 13.78 -1.85 3.94
C ALA A 179 12.51 -2.31 3.24
N THR A 180 12.46 -2.18 1.90
CA THR A 180 11.33 -2.64 1.08
C THR A 180 11.15 -4.15 1.14
N MET A 181 12.21 -4.94 0.94
CA MET A 181 12.15 -6.40 0.95
C MET A 181 11.69 -6.93 2.31
N VAL A 182 12.31 -6.46 3.39
CA VAL A 182 12.00 -6.90 4.76
C VAL A 182 10.62 -6.43 5.19
N GLY A 183 10.26 -5.18 4.86
CA GLY A 183 8.95 -4.62 5.14
C GLY A 183 7.83 -5.36 4.41
N LYS A 184 8.00 -5.65 3.11
CA LYS A 184 7.03 -6.41 2.32
C LYS A 184 6.85 -7.83 2.83
N ALA A 185 7.96 -8.55 3.08
CA ALA A 185 7.89 -9.91 3.60
C ALA A 185 7.19 -9.98 4.96
N TYR A 186 7.43 -9.00 5.85
CA TYR A 186 6.74 -8.93 7.14
C TYR A 186 5.25 -8.61 6.95
N ASN A 187 4.91 -7.63 6.11
CA ASN A 187 3.52 -7.24 5.84
C ASN A 187 2.69 -8.42 5.31
N GLN A 188 3.28 -9.24 4.45
CA GLN A 188 2.61 -10.39 3.85
C GLN A 188 2.49 -11.59 4.80
N ASN A 189 3.45 -11.80 5.71
CA ASN A 189 3.37 -12.88 6.70
C ASN A 189 4.30 -12.66 7.91
N GLU A 190 3.79 -12.02 8.96
CA GLU A 190 4.57 -11.72 10.16
C GLU A 190 5.15 -12.98 10.82
N THR A 191 4.37 -14.06 10.88
CA THR A 191 4.77 -15.29 11.57
C THR A 191 5.90 -16.00 10.83
N ARG A 192 5.81 -16.13 9.50
CA ARG A 192 6.85 -16.76 8.69
C ARG A 192 8.11 -15.91 8.60
N THR A 193 7.97 -14.59 8.61
CA THR A 193 9.11 -13.67 8.45
C THR A 193 9.86 -13.42 9.77
N THR A 194 9.24 -13.67 10.93
CA THR A 194 9.88 -13.46 12.25
C THR A 194 11.25 -14.16 12.43
N PRO A 195 11.44 -15.45 12.06
CA PRO A 195 12.76 -16.07 12.06
C PRO A 195 13.78 -15.34 11.18
N MET A 196 13.40 -14.94 9.97
CA MET A 196 14.27 -14.19 9.04
C MET A 196 14.73 -12.86 9.66
N ILE A 197 13.84 -12.12 10.31
CA ILE A 197 14.19 -10.86 11.00
C ILE A 197 15.18 -11.08 12.14
N ARG A 198 15.01 -12.16 12.92
CA ARG A 198 15.99 -12.54 13.95
C ARG A 198 17.36 -12.88 13.36
N SER A 199 17.40 -13.53 12.21
CA SER A 199 18.65 -13.80 11.48
C SER A 199 19.31 -12.52 10.96
N ILE A 200 18.54 -11.54 10.49
CA ILE A 200 19.05 -10.19 10.14
C ILE A 200 19.69 -9.53 11.36
N GLU A 201 18.99 -9.49 12.49
CA GLU A 201 19.49 -8.86 13.72
C GLU A 201 20.73 -9.56 14.28
N ALA A 202 20.84 -10.88 14.08
CA ALA A 202 22.00 -11.68 14.43
C ALA A 202 23.15 -11.60 13.40
N ASN A 203 23.06 -10.71 12.41
CA ASN A 203 24.06 -10.51 11.35
C ASN A 203 24.38 -11.78 10.53
N GLN A 204 23.37 -12.61 10.25
CA GLN A 204 23.53 -13.85 9.48
C GLN A 204 23.40 -13.67 7.97
N TYR A 205 23.00 -12.48 7.51
CA TYR A 205 22.92 -12.12 6.10
C TYR A 205 23.92 -11.00 5.80
N HIS A 206 24.54 -11.04 4.63
CA HIS A 206 25.66 -10.17 4.28
C HIS A 206 25.46 -9.44 2.95
N SER A 207 24.34 -9.68 2.27
CA SER A 207 23.99 -9.04 1.01
C SER A 207 22.48 -8.95 0.80
N LEU A 208 22.06 -8.11 -0.17
CA LEU A 208 20.69 -8.12 -0.69
C LEU A 208 20.27 -9.52 -1.19
N ALA A 209 21.19 -10.24 -1.83
CA ALA A 209 20.93 -11.58 -2.36
C ALA A 209 20.62 -12.59 -1.24
N ASP A 210 21.31 -12.51 -0.10
CA ASP A 210 21.03 -13.38 1.06
C ASP A 210 19.63 -13.14 1.62
N VAL A 211 19.22 -11.88 1.75
CA VAL A 211 17.86 -11.53 2.20
C VAL A 211 16.83 -11.98 1.18
N SER A 212 17.13 -11.85 -0.12
CA SER A 212 16.26 -12.31 -1.21
C SER A 212 16.03 -13.82 -1.13
N ALA A 213 17.11 -14.60 -1.02
CA ALA A 213 17.06 -16.05 -0.89
C ALA A 213 16.33 -16.48 0.39
N ALA A 214 16.54 -15.76 1.49
CA ALA A 214 15.83 -16.04 2.74
C ALA A 214 14.32 -15.83 2.61
N ILE A 215 13.86 -14.88 1.78
CA ILE A 215 12.44 -14.68 1.47
C ILE A 215 11.89 -15.84 0.63
N ASP A 216 12.63 -16.29 -0.39
CA ASP A 216 12.24 -17.44 -1.22
C ASP A 216 12.08 -18.71 -0.37
N ASP A 217 12.96 -18.90 0.60
CA ASP A 217 12.93 -20.03 1.54
C ASP A 217 11.77 -19.98 2.54
N LEU A 218 11.01 -18.87 2.65
CA LEU A 218 9.81 -18.80 3.49
C LEU A 218 8.63 -19.59 2.91
N ASN A 219 8.69 -19.93 1.63
CA ASN A 219 7.68 -20.71 0.95
C ASN A 219 8.28 -21.74 -0.03
N PRO A 220 9.07 -22.70 0.48
CA PRO A 220 9.94 -23.55 -0.34
C PRO A 220 9.19 -24.55 -1.24
N ARG A 221 7.86 -24.58 -1.19
CA ARG A 221 6.98 -25.44 -2.00
C ARG A 221 6.35 -24.71 -3.18
N ALA A 222 6.59 -23.41 -3.30
CA ALA A 222 6.11 -22.57 -4.38
C ALA A 222 7.30 -21.83 -5.02
N THR A 223 7.22 -21.53 -6.31
CA THR A 223 8.25 -20.77 -7.04
C THR A 223 7.59 -19.88 -8.08
N GLY A 224 8.20 -18.73 -8.37
CA GLY A 224 7.73 -17.77 -9.37
C GLY A 224 6.33 -17.24 -9.02
N ARG A 225 5.41 -17.21 -9.98
CA ARG A 225 4.03 -16.69 -9.76
C ARG A 225 3.21 -17.49 -8.75
N GLY A 226 3.65 -18.68 -8.38
CA GLY A 226 3.02 -19.47 -7.32
C GLY A 226 3.48 -19.09 -5.92
N ASP A 227 4.62 -18.39 -5.80
CA ASP A 227 5.10 -17.88 -4.52
C ASP A 227 4.72 -16.40 -4.35
N TYR A 228 3.73 -16.15 -3.51
CA TYR A 228 3.23 -14.81 -3.25
C TYR A 228 4.24 -13.93 -2.49
N LEU A 229 5.21 -14.53 -1.77
CA LEU A 229 6.27 -13.80 -1.07
C LEU A 229 7.34 -13.31 -2.06
N GLU A 230 7.83 -14.19 -2.93
CA GLU A 230 8.73 -13.85 -4.04
C GLU A 230 8.10 -12.77 -4.94
N ALA A 231 6.89 -13.03 -5.45
CA ALA A 231 6.21 -12.10 -6.35
C ALA A 231 5.88 -10.75 -5.67
N GLY A 232 5.54 -10.79 -4.38
CA GLY A 232 5.30 -9.60 -3.58
C GLY A 232 6.55 -8.76 -3.40
N ARG A 233 7.68 -9.38 -3.04
CA ARG A 233 9.00 -8.75 -2.92
C ARG A 233 9.40 -8.08 -4.23
N ASP A 234 9.33 -8.80 -5.35
CA ASP A 234 9.77 -8.31 -6.64
C ASP A 234 8.98 -7.08 -7.08
N LYS A 235 7.66 -7.11 -6.92
CA LYS A 235 6.80 -5.95 -7.20
C LYS A 235 7.09 -4.76 -6.29
N ALA A 236 7.38 -5.01 -5.02
CA ALA A 236 7.76 -3.95 -4.09
C ALA A 236 9.12 -3.34 -4.45
N LEU A 237 10.07 -4.15 -4.94
CA LEU A 237 11.38 -3.68 -5.41
C LEU A 237 11.27 -2.75 -6.63
N GLU A 238 10.30 -2.94 -7.53
CA GLU A 238 10.03 -1.97 -8.58
C GLU A 238 9.62 -0.60 -7.99
N GLY A 239 8.86 -0.59 -6.88
CA GLY A 239 8.59 0.62 -6.11
C GLY A 239 9.83 1.20 -5.43
N ALA A 240 10.75 0.37 -4.95
CA ALA A 240 12.03 0.81 -4.37
C ALA A 240 12.90 1.54 -5.41
N ASP A 241 12.88 1.08 -6.66
CA ASP A 241 13.60 1.76 -7.75
C ASP A 241 12.99 3.16 -8.01
N VAL A 242 11.67 3.35 -7.87
CA VAL A 242 11.05 4.69 -7.91
C VAL A 242 11.51 5.57 -6.75
N VAL A 243 11.59 5.03 -5.52
CA VAL A 243 12.13 5.78 -4.37
C VAL A 243 13.55 6.26 -4.65
N ASN A 244 14.41 5.37 -5.16
CA ASN A 244 15.79 5.71 -5.48
C ASN A 244 15.89 6.73 -6.62
N ALA A 245 15.06 6.62 -7.66
CA ALA A 245 14.99 7.61 -8.72
C ALA A 245 14.61 9.00 -8.17
N LEU A 246 13.62 9.09 -7.29
CA LEU A 246 13.19 10.36 -6.67
C LEU A 246 14.23 10.92 -5.70
N ARG A 247 14.90 10.07 -4.91
CA ARG A 247 15.98 10.48 -4.00
C ARG A 247 17.21 11.02 -4.76
N ASN A 248 17.48 10.46 -5.94
CA ASN A 248 18.62 10.80 -6.77
C ASN A 248 18.29 11.80 -7.89
N ALA A 249 17.05 12.34 -7.93
CA ALA A 249 16.62 13.29 -8.94
C ALA A 249 17.46 14.57 -8.91
N ASP A 250 17.65 15.20 -10.08
CA ASP A 250 18.37 16.47 -10.17
C ASP A 250 17.71 17.51 -9.25
N SER A 251 18.48 18.27 -8.48
CA SER A 251 17.93 19.26 -7.53
C SER A 251 17.11 20.36 -8.19
N ARG A 252 17.23 20.55 -9.51
CA ARG A 252 16.44 21.49 -10.32
C ARG A 252 15.15 20.87 -10.85
N SER A 253 14.99 19.55 -10.72
CA SER A 253 13.79 18.82 -11.10
C SER A 253 12.63 19.20 -10.17
N PRO A 254 11.43 19.50 -10.70
CA PRO A 254 10.26 19.73 -9.86
C PRO A 254 9.90 18.52 -8.99
N LEU A 255 10.28 17.31 -9.40
CA LEU A 255 10.08 16.09 -8.60
C LEU A 255 10.98 16.03 -7.37
N ALA A 256 12.17 16.65 -7.39
CA ALA A 256 13.05 16.68 -6.22
C ALA A 256 12.41 17.49 -5.07
N ALA A 257 11.79 18.63 -5.40
CA ALA A 257 11.05 19.45 -4.44
C ALA A 257 9.79 18.73 -3.94
N ALA A 258 8.99 18.16 -4.85
CA ALA A 258 7.79 17.40 -4.49
C ALA A 258 8.12 16.21 -3.58
N TRP A 259 9.17 15.45 -3.89
CA TRP A 259 9.62 14.34 -3.06
C TRP A 259 10.10 14.79 -1.68
N THR A 260 10.86 15.89 -1.61
CA THR A 260 11.30 16.46 -0.32
C THR A 260 10.12 16.84 0.57
N ASN A 261 9.09 17.48 0.01
CA ASN A 261 7.90 17.87 0.75
C ASN A 261 7.06 16.66 1.19
N VAL A 262 6.91 15.66 0.31
CA VAL A 262 6.21 14.40 0.64
C VAL A 262 6.95 13.67 1.77
N VAL A 263 8.27 13.51 1.67
CA VAL A 263 9.07 12.85 2.71
C VAL A 263 9.03 13.59 4.04
N ALA A 264 8.87 14.92 4.06
CA ALA A 264 8.77 15.67 5.31
C ALA A 264 7.56 15.23 6.17
N ASN A 265 6.51 14.69 5.56
CA ASN A 265 5.35 14.14 6.27
C ASN A 265 4.69 13.01 5.46
N PRO A 266 5.33 11.83 5.32
CA PRO A 266 4.98 10.83 4.29
C PRO A 266 3.65 10.14 4.51
N LEU A 267 3.07 10.31 5.71
CA LEU A 267 1.81 9.70 6.14
C LEU A 267 0.76 10.78 6.47
N VAL A 268 0.79 11.91 5.76
CA VAL A 268 -0.25 12.95 5.88
C VAL A 268 -1.64 12.37 5.56
N ASP A 269 -2.66 12.78 6.33
CA ASP A 269 -4.04 12.38 6.05
C ASP A 269 -4.47 12.89 4.67
N PRO A 270 -4.84 12.00 3.72
CA PRO A 270 -5.22 12.37 2.36
C PRO A 270 -6.36 13.39 2.28
N THR A 271 -7.23 13.44 3.29
CA THR A 271 -8.37 14.38 3.35
C THR A 271 -7.94 15.81 3.71
N THR A 272 -6.71 15.98 4.19
CA THR A 272 -6.17 17.27 4.66
C THR A 272 -5.16 17.89 3.70
N LEU A 273 -4.87 17.24 2.56
CA LEU A 273 -3.86 17.68 1.60
C LEU A 273 -4.10 19.08 1.00
N ASN A 274 -5.38 19.51 0.95
CA ASN A 274 -5.75 20.84 0.45
C ASN A 274 -5.64 21.95 1.52
N ALA A 275 -5.29 21.61 2.76
CA ALA A 275 -5.10 22.60 3.81
C ALA A 275 -3.94 23.53 3.44
N PRO A 276 -4.07 24.86 3.62
CA PRO A 276 -3.00 25.80 3.29
C PRO A 276 -1.73 25.49 4.09
N GLN A 277 -0.65 25.14 3.38
CA GLN A 277 0.69 25.04 3.95
C GLN A 277 1.63 26.00 3.22
N ALA A 278 2.37 26.82 3.99
CA ALA A 278 3.16 27.90 3.43
C ALA A 278 4.21 27.36 2.44
N GLY A 279 4.07 27.72 1.16
CA GLY A 279 5.03 27.38 0.11
C GLY A 279 4.97 25.94 -0.41
N GLN A 280 3.95 25.15 -0.04
CA GLN A 280 3.80 23.76 -0.50
C GLN A 280 2.46 23.55 -1.20
N ASN A 281 2.46 22.74 -2.25
CA ASN A 281 1.23 22.33 -2.92
C ASN A 281 1.00 20.82 -2.72
N LEU A 282 0.83 20.42 -1.46
CA LEU A 282 0.83 19.01 -1.06
C LEU A 282 -0.18 18.18 -1.83
N ALA A 283 -1.38 18.69 -2.13
CA ALA A 283 -2.37 17.94 -2.91
C ALA A 283 -1.82 17.51 -4.29
N HIS A 284 -1.15 18.42 -4.99
CA HIS A 284 -0.56 18.12 -6.30
C HIS A 284 0.75 17.32 -6.19
N GLU A 285 1.57 17.61 -5.18
CA GLU A 285 2.84 16.91 -4.95
C GLU A 285 2.62 15.44 -4.56
N TYR A 286 1.71 15.17 -3.62
CA TYR A 286 1.30 13.81 -3.26
C TYR A 286 0.68 13.07 -4.43
N HIS A 287 -0.16 13.74 -5.21
CA HIS A 287 -0.74 13.15 -6.40
C HIS A 287 0.34 12.75 -7.41
N ALA A 288 1.26 13.66 -7.74
CA ALA A 288 2.33 13.41 -8.69
C ALA A 288 3.22 12.24 -8.23
N VAL A 289 3.67 12.27 -6.96
CA VAL A 289 4.49 11.18 -6.39
C VAL A 289 3.73 9.87 -6.38
N LYS A 290 2.50 9.82 -5.83
CA LYS A 290 1.68 8.59 -5.79
C LYS A 290 1.45 8.02 -7.19
N ASN A 291 1.24 8.87 -8.20
CA ASN A 291 1.05 8.45 -9.57
C ASN A 291 2.29 7.74 -10.16
N LEU A 292 3.50 8.16 -9.80
CA LEU A 292 4.73 7.45 -10.18
C LEU A 292 4.76 6.03 -9.60
N PHE A 293 4.38 5.86 -8.34
CA PHE A 293 4.32 4.54 -7.70
C PHE A 293 3.21 3.65 -8.26
N LEU A 294 2.12 4.22 -8.79
CA LEU A 294 1.07 3.49 -9.50
C LEU A 294 1.49 3.05 -10.92
N HIS A 295 2.53 3.69 -11.46
CA HIS A 295 3.12 3.45 -12.78
C HIS A 295 4.62 3.16 -12.65
N TYR A 296 4.99 2.38 -11.63
CA TYR A 296 6.36 2.14 -11.22
C TYR A 296 7.27 1.71 -12.38
N ASN A 297 6.74 0.89 -13.31
CA ASN A 297 7.46 0.36 -14.47
C ASN A 297 7.79 1.40 -15.55
N ARG A 298 7.34 2.65 -15.39
CA ARG A 298 7.60 3.79 -16.28
C ARG A 298 8.15 5.01 -15.54
N ALA A 299 8.15 4.97 -14.21
CA ALA A 299 8.46 6.13 -13.39
C ALA A 299 9.94 6.54 -13.52
N GLU A 300 10.88 5.59 -13.56
CA GLU A 300 12.31 5.91 -13.70
C GLU A 300 12.62 6.62 -15.03
N GLU A 301 12.03 6.15 -16.13
CA GLU A 301 12.19 6.78 -17.45
C GLU A 301 11.66 8.22 -17.44
N PHE A 302 10.55 8.46 -16.75
CA PHE A 302 9.95 9.77 -16.59
C PHE A 302 10.80 10.72 -15.73
N VAL A 303 11.27 10.26 -14.57
CA VAL A 303 12.17 11.03 -13.70
C VAL A 303 13.43 11.40 -14.48
N SER A 304 14.05 10.43 -15.16
CA SER A 304 15.23 10.66 -15.99
C SER A 304 15.00 11.61 -17.16
N ALA A 305 13.80 11.61 -17.75
CA ALA A 305 13.44 12.56 -18.79
C ALA A 305 13.35 13.99 -18.25
N LEU A 306 12.67 14.19 -17.11
CA LEU A 306 12.57 15.50 -16.44
C LEU A 306 13.94 16.04 -16.05
N ASP A 307 14.79 15.20 -15.46
CA ASP A 307 16.13 15.61 -15.02
C ASP A 307 17.03 16.08 -16.19
N ARG A 308 16.79 15.54 -17.38
CA ARG A 308 17.51 15.91 -18.61
C ARG A 308 16.83 17.04 -19.41
N GLY A 309 15.68 17.54 -18.94
CA GLY A 309 14.87 18.49 -19.71
C GLY A 309 14.30 17.90 -21.01
N ALA A 310 14.14 16.58 -21.08
CA ALA A 310 13.63 15.86 -22.24
C ALA A 310 12.10 15.81 -22.26
N THR A 311 11.53 15.25 -23.33
CA THR A 311 10.11 14.93 -23.39
C THR A 311 9.86 13.47 -23.07
N TYR A 312 8.80 13.19 -22.33
CA TYR A 312 8.35 11.82 -22.05
C TYR A 312 6.83 11.81 -21.84
N GLN A 313 6.17 10.75 -22.29
CA GLN A 313 4.74 10.56 -22.07
C GLN A 313 4.45 9.11 -21.71
N ASN A 314 3.68 8.91 -20.65
CA ASN A 314 2.96 7.68 -20.39
C ASN A 314 1.47 8.00 -20.28
N ALA A 315 0.73 7.62 -21.30
CA ALA A 315 -0.71 7.84 -21.38
C ALA A 315 -1.34 6.66 -22.11
N SER A 316 -2.41 6.10 -21.56
CA SER A 316 -3.29 5.20 -22.30
C SER A 316 -4.41 6.03 -22.91
N THR A 317 -4.72 5.83 -24.18
CA THR A 317 -5.87 6.44 -24.85
C THR A 317 -7.04 5.47 -24.91
N ASP A 318 -8.26 6.01 -24.94
CA ASP A 318 -9.45 5.19 -25.14
C ASP A 318 -9.46 4.61 -26.56
N ARG A 319 -9.80 3.33 -26.69
CA ARG A 319 -9.79 2.62 -27.98
C ARG A 319 -10.94 3.06 -28.88
N ALA A 320 -12.07 3.48 -28.31
CA ALA A 320 -13.23 3.99 -29.02
C ALA A 320 -13.14 5.51 -29.25
N ASP A 321 -12.43 6.25 -28.39
CA ASP A 321 -12.14 7.68 -28.55
C ASP A 321 -10.65 8.01 -28.31
N PRO A 322 -9.80 7.92 -29.36
CA PRO A 322 -8.36 8.14 -29.23
C PRO A 322 -7.95 9.56 -28.78
N MET A 323 -8.88 10.52 -28.76
CA MET A 323 -8.65 11.87 -28.23
C MET A 323 -8.83 11.94 -26.71
N ARG A 324 -9.30 10.88 -26.06
CA ARG A 324 -9.48 10.79 -24.62
C ARG A 324 -8.44 9.89 -23.99
N PHE A 325 -7.88 10.33 -22.86
CA PHE A 325 -7.08 9.45 -22.02
C PHE A 325 -7.98 8.45 -21.29
N ASN A 326 -7.57 7.19 -21.30
CA ASN A 326 -8.20 6.09 -20.60
C ASN A 326 -7.28 5.63 -19.46
N GLY A 327 -7.35 6.36 -18.35
CA GLY A 327 -6.58 6.09 -17.14
C GLY A 327 -5.66 7.24 -16.73
N ALA A 328 -5.00 7.04 -15.60
CA ALA A 328 -3.99 7.96 -15.10
C ALA A 328 -2.74 7.93 -15.99
N GLY A 329 -1.94 8.99 -15.90
CA GLY A 329 -0.69 9.08 -16.64
C GLY A 329 0.08 10.34 -16.32
N PHE A 330 1.16 10.54 -17.06
CA PHE A 330 2.04 11.68 -16.90
C PHE A 330 2.74 12.08 -18.19
N TYR A 331 3.09 13.36 -18.24
CA TYR A 331 3.79 13.99 -19.34
C TYR A 331 4.87 14.92 -18.79
N ALA A 332 6.04 14.91 -19.43
CA ALA A 332 7.17 15.77 -19.14
C ALA A 332 7.59 16.49 -20.42
N ALA A 333 7.94 17.77 -20.29
CA ALA A 333 8.63 18.53 -21.33
C ALA A 333 9.53 19.59 -20.69
N GLY A 334 10.83 19.50 -20.92
CA GLY A 334 11.77 20.37 -20.21
C GLY A 334 11.70 20.09 -18.71
N ASN A 335 11.49 21.14 -17.91
CA ASN A 335 11.31 21.04 -16.47
C ASN A 335 9.84 21.09 -16.03
N ASP A 336 8.92 21.03 -16.99
CA ASP A 336 7.48 21.04 -16.72
C ASP A 336 6.94 19.62 -16.71
N LEU A 337 6.02 19.36 -15.78
CA LEU A 337 5.36 18.08 -15.65
C LEU A 337 3.84 18.26 -15.52
N VAL A 338 3.10 17.31 -16.07
CA VAL A 338 1.66 17.16 -15.87
C VAL A 338 1.39 15.72 -15.44
N THR A 339 0.57 15.54 -14.42
CA THR A 339 0.03 14.24 -14.01
C THR A 339 -1.49 14.34 -13.96
N TRP A 340 -2.18 13.25 -14.30
CA TRP A 340 -3.63 13.15 -14.21
C TRP A 340 -4.02 11.77 -13.68
N ASN A 341 -5.22 11.66 -13.12
CA ASN A 341 -5.75 10.40 -12.61
C ASN A 341 -6.78 9.79 -13.58
N LYS A 342 -7.44 8.70 -13.17
CA LYS A 342 -8.48 8.04 -13.99
C LYS A 342 -9.71 8.93 -14.28
N THR A 343 -9.94 9.98 -13.49
CA THR A 343 -11.10 10.86 -13.64
C THR A 343 -10.81 12.13 -14.44
N GLY A 344 -9.56 12.35 -14.86
CA GLY A 344 -9.10 13.58 -15.52
C GLY A 344 -8.49 14.55 -14.53
#